data_AF-A0A402AEG3-F1
#
_entry.id   AF-A0A402AEG3-F1
#
_cell.length_a   1.000
_cell.length_b   1.000
_cell.length_c   1.000
_cell.angle_alpha   90.00
_cell.angle_beta   90.00
_cell.angle_gamma   90.00
#
_symmetry.space_group_name_H-M   'P 1'
#
loop_
_entity.id
_entity.type
_entity.pdbx_description
1 polymer ?
#
loop_
_entity_poly.entity_id
_entity_poly.type
_entity_poly.pdbx_seq_one_letter_code
_entity_poly.pdbx_strand_id
1 'polypeptide(L)' 'MLQKLQFPDSGLDLPVLLETIEQSFIREALKRCGGNQVHAAQLLGLSRDKLRYRLAEKGARR' A
#
# COMPACT_ATOMS: atom_id res chain seq x y z
N MET A 1 11.40 -12.33 5.13
CA MET A 1 11.73 -10.91 4.91
C MET A 1 12.08 -10.73 3.44
N LEU A 2 11.59 -9.65 2.81
CA LEU A 2 11.63 -9.36 1.37
C LEU A 2 13.00 -9.72 0.75
N GLN A 3 13.05 -10.85 0.03
CA GLN A 3 14.26 -11.29 -0.67
C GLN A 3 14.48 -10.42 -1.91
N LYS A 4 15.73 -9.96 -2.04
CA LYS A 4 16.37 -9.25 -3.18
C LYS A 4 15.41 -8.71 -4.25
N LEU A 5 15.04 -7.44 -4.11
CA LEU A 5 14.59 -6.64 -5.26
C LEU A 5 15.78 -6.48 -6.22
N GLN A 6 15.64 -6.98 -7.43
CA GLN A 6 16.62 -6.77 -8.50
C GLN A 6 16.38 -5.40 -9.14
N PHE A 7 17.44 -4.63 -9.32
CA PHE A 7 17.38 -3.34 -9.98
C PHE A 7 17.61 -3.53 -11.49
N PRO A 8 16.69 -3.09 -12.37
CA PRO A 8 16.84 -3.26 -13.82
C PRO A 8 17.81 -2.24 -14.43
N ASP A 9 18.60 -2.70 -15.41
CA ASP A 9 19.56 -1.84 -16.14
C ASP A 9 18.87 -0.72 -16.95
N SER A 10 17.60 -0.92 -17.31
CA SER A 10 16.76 0.10 -17.99
C SER A 10 16.29 1.24 -17.08
N GLY A 11 16.60 1.17 -15.78
CA GLY A 11 15.99 2.03 -14.77
C GLY A 11 14.54 1.63 -14.44
N LEU A 12 13.95 2.31 -13.46
CA LEU A 12 12.58 2.07 -13.01
C LEU A 12 11.91 3.36 -12.55
N ASP A 13 10.58 3.42 -12.69
CA ASP A 13 9.76 4.46 -12.07
C ASP A 13 9.49 4.07 -10.61
N LEU A 14 10.34 4.59 -9.71
CA LEU A 14 10.26 4.27 -8.29
C LEU A 14 8.93 4.72 -7.66
N PRO A 15 8.40 5.93 -7.94
CA PRO A 15 7.05 6.31 -7.49
C PRO A 15 5.97 5.30 -7.86
N VAL A 16 5.90 4.85 -9.11
CA VAL A 16 4.88 3.88 -9.58
C VAL A 16 5.04 2.52 -8.89
N LEU A 17 6.28 2.05 -8.74
CA LEU A 17 6.56 0.78 -8.05
C LEU A 17 6.11 0.85 -6.58
N LEU A 18 6.50 1.90 -5.86
CA LEU A 18 6.13 2.08 -4.45
C LEU A 18 4.62 2.21 -4.28
N GLU A 19 3.94 2.92 -5.17
CA GLU A 19 2.48 3.02 -5.17
C GLU A 19 1.82 1.64 -5.37
N THR A 20 2.35 0.84 -6.30
CA THR A 20 1.83 -0.51 -6.59
C THR A 20 2.00 -1.45 -5.39
N ILE A 21 3.19 -1.42 -4.78
CA ILE A 21 3.49 -2.20 -3.58
C ILE A 21 2.59 -1.77 -2.42
N GLU A 22 2.51 -0.47 -2.15
CA GLU A 22 1.68 0.08 -1.07
C GLU A 22 0.21 -0.32 -1.23
N GLN A 23 -0.33 -0.26 -2.45
CA GLN A 23 -1.70 -0.70 -2.72
C GLN A 23 -1.93 -2.18 -2.52
N SER A 24 -0.98 -3.00 -2.93
CA SER A 24 -1.08 -4.44 -2.76
C SER A 24 -1.15 -4.80 -1.28
N PHE A 25 -0.32 -4.16 -0.45
CA PHE A 25 -0.34 -4.35 1.00
C PHE A 25 -1.61 -3.80 1.66
N ILE A 26 -2.10 -2.62 1.24
CA ILE A 26 -3.35 -2.05 1.77
C ILE A 26 -4.54 -2.98 1.50
N ARG A 27 -4.67 -3.50 0.28
CA ARG A 27 -5.74 -4.42 -0.10
C ARG A 27 -5.67 -5.71 0.70
N GLU A 28 -4.48 -6.28 0.84
CA GLU A 28 -4.29 -7.53 1.59
C GLU A 28 -4.58 -7.34 3.09
N ALA A 29 -4.14 -6.23 3.68
CA ALA A 29 -4.44 -5.92 5.08
C ALA A 29 -5.95 -5.74 5.31
N LEU A 30 -6.64 -5.02 4.42
CA LEU A 30 -8.09 -4.87 4.48
C LEU A 30 -8.80 -6.23 4.33
N LYS A 31 -8.37 -7.06 3.39
CA LYS A 31 -8.91 -8.41 3.18
C LYS A 31 -8.77 -9.27 4.43
N ARG A 32 -7.58 -9.30 5.04
CA ARG A 32 -7.33 -10.04 6.30
C ARG A 32 -8.15 -9.52 7.48
N CYS A 33 -8.46 -8.23 7.49
CA CYS A 33 -9.24 -7.60 8.55
C CYS A 33 -10.75 -7.54 8.26
N GLY A 34 -11.25 -8.20 7.21
CA GLY A 34 -12.67 -8.14 6.83
C GLY A 34 -13.16 -6.72 6.52
N GLY A 35 -12.29 -5.84 6.01
CA GLY A 35 -12.61 -4.45 5.72
C GLY A 35 -12.47 -3.48 6.91
N ASN A 36 -12.09 -3.95 8.10
CA ASN A 36 -11.84 -3.08 9.24
C ASN A 36 -10.57 -2.23 9.01
N GLN A 37 -10.77 -0.95 8.70
CA GLN A 37 -9.68 -0.02 8.39
C GLN A 37 -8.76 0.26 9.60
N VAL A 38 -9.28 0.23 10.83
CA VAL A 38 -8.46 0.46 12.03
C VAL A 38 -7.47 -0.69 12.22
N HIS A 39 -7.96 -1.94 12.14
CA HIS A 39 -7.09 -3.11 12.25
C HIS A 39 -6.14 -3.24 11.06
N ALA A 40 -6.59 -2.92 9.85
CA ALA A 40 -5.71 -2.91 8.67
C ALA A 40 -4.58 -1.87 8.81
N ALA A 41 -4.88 -0.68 9.34
CA ALA A 41 -3.87 0.34 9.60
C ALA A 41 -2.84 -0.15 10.64
N GLN A 42 -3.31 -0.79 11.73
CA GLN A 42 -2.43 -1.39 12.74
C GLN A 42 -1.52 -2.47 12.14
N LEU A 43 -2.05 -3.38 11.31
CA LEU A 43 -1.25 -4.42 10.63
C LEU A 43 -0.16 -3.83 9.73
N LEU A 44 -0.43 -2.67 9.12
CA LEU A 44 0.51 -1.97 8.25
C LEU A 44 1.44 -1.01 9.00
N GLY A 45 1.30 -0.88 10.32
CA GLY A 45 2.05 0.10 11.12
C GLY A 45 1.71 1.55 10.77
N LEU A 46 0.50 1.82 10.28
CA LEU A 46 0.02 3.15 9.89
C LEU A 46 -0.98 3.69 10.91
N SER A 47 -1.11 5.01 10.97
CA SER A 47 -2.29 5.61 11.61
C SER A 47 -3.53 5.39 10.74
N ARG A 48 -4.71 5.31 11.38
CA ARG A 48 -5.99 5.22 10.69
C ARG A 48 -6.17 6.34 9.66
N ASP A 49 -5.81 7.56 10.02
CA ASP A 49 -6.00 8.72 9.14
C ASP A 49 -5.08 8.69 7.92
N LYS A 50 -3.86 8.15 8.06
CA LYS A 50 -2.96 7.93 6.92
C LYS A 50 -3.54 6.90 5.97
N LEU A 51 -4.04 5.78 6.48
CA LEU A 51 -4.71 4.76 5.65
C LEU A 51 -5.93 5.35 4.94
N ARG A 52 -6.76 6.11 5.65
CA ARG A 52 -7.94 6.78 5.08
C ARG A 52 -7.56 7.72 3.95
N TYR A 53 -6.52 8.54 4.13
CA TYR A 53 -6.04 9.45 3.08
C TYR A 53 -5.58 8.69 1.84
N ARG A 54 -4.79 7.62 2.01
CA ARG A 54 -4.34 6.73 0.92
C ARG A 54 -5.49 6.10 0.14
N LEU A 55 -6.59 5.77 0.80
CA LEU A 55 -7.80 5.24 0.16
C LEU A 55 -8.59 6.33 -0.59
N ALA A 56 -8.70 7.53 -0.01
CA ALA A 56 -9.44 8.65 -0.60
C ALA A 56 -8.75 9.24 -1.84
N GLU A 57 -7.42 9.42 -1.79
CA GLU A 57 -6.62 9.97 -2.90
C GLU A 57 -6.79 9.14 -4.18
N LYS A 58 -6.98 7.83 -4.05
CA LYS A 58 -7.19 6.92 -5.18
C LYS A 58 -8.61 6.88 -5.71
N GLY A 59 -9.60 7.23 -4.89
CA GLY A 59 -10.98 7.44 -5.37
C GLY A 59 -11.09 8.68 -6.26
N ALA A 60 -10.29 9.72 -5.99
CA ALA A 60 -10.30 10.99 -6.72
C ALA A 60 -9.48 11.00 -8.02
N ARG A 61 -8.63 9.98 -8.24
CA ARG A 61 -7.79 9.82 -9.45
C ARG A 61 -8.42 8.93 -10.53
N ARG A 62 -9.71 8.58 -10.40
CA ARG A 62 -10.49 7.80 -11.38
C ARG A 62 -11.39 8.70 -12.21
#